data_AF-A0AAE3ZNA4-F1
#
_entry.id   AF-A0AAE3ZNA4-F1
#
_cell.length_a   1.000
_cell.length_b   1.000
_cell.length_c   1.000
_cell.angle_alpha   90.00
_cell.angle_beta   90.00
_cell.angle_gamma   90.00
#
_symmetry.space_group_name_H-M   'P 1'
#
loop_
_entity.id
_entity.type
_entity.pdbx_description
1 polymer ?
#
loop_
_entity_poly.entity_id
_entity_poly.type
_entity_poly.pdbx_seq_one_letter_code
_entity_poly.pdbx_strand_id
1 'polypeptide(L)'
;MTGRDPVRRRLRSLALLELVNIPLWAWVTFGVLDVAGTVPNLVGFALFALLLVQGAAYWLAKLRQTGRTVPGLRFFRAARLVNPALLVAGLLVTAGTRAWPGLFFAVFAVLEHVNYFHVQLMHDTRADLRRLTRHGLRRSHLARDLAG
;
A
#
# COMPACT_ATOMS: atom_id res chain seq x y z
N MET A 1 8.60 -25.76 19.30
CA MET A 1 7.75 -24.86 18.49
C MET A 1 8.53 -23.57 18.24
N THR A 2 9.11 -23.42 17.06
CA THR A 2 10.06 -22.37 16.71
C THR A 2 9.32 -21.08 16.32
N GLY A 3 9.72 -19.91 16.83
CA GLY A 3 9.06 -18.61 16.61
C GLY A 3 8.97 -18.09 15.16
N ARG A 4 9.24 -18.94 14.15
CA ARG A 4 9.15 -18.63 12.72
C ARG A 4 7.74 -18.78 12.14
N ASP A 5 6.90 -19.64 12.72
CA ASP A 5 5.54 -19.89 12.20
C ASP A 5 4.61 -18.66 12.35
N PRO A 6 4.54 -17.97 13.51
CA PRO A 6 3.66 -16.80 13.67
C PRO A 6 4.02 -15.63 12.75
N VAL A 7 5.32 -15.36 12.54
CA VAL A 7 5.79 -14.27 11.68
C VAL A 7 5.45 -14.54 10.21
N ARG A 8 5.66 -15.77 9.74
CA ARG A 8 5.30 -16.15 8.37
C ARG A 8 3.79 -16.07 8.13
N ARG A 9 2.98 -16.54 9.09
CA ARG A 9 1.51 -16.40 9.02
C ARG A 9 1.10 -14.93 8.95
N ARG A 10 1.70 -14.05 9.76
CA ARG A 10 1.43 -12.62 9.72
C ARG A 10 1.76 -12.00 8.37
N LEU A 11 2.96 -12.23 7.83
CA LEU A 11 3.36 -11.66 6.54
C LEU A 11 2.45 -12.15 5.39
N ARG A 12 2.01 -13.42 5.42
CA ARG A 12 1.01 -13.94 4.48
C ARG A 12 -0.33 -13.24 4.63
N SER A 13 -0.79 -13.08 5.87
CA SER A 13 -2.05 -12.38 6.15
C SER A 13 -1.99 -10.94 5.65
N LEU A 14 -0.88 -10.23 5.85
CA LEU A 14 -0.72 -8.87 5.33
C LEU A 14 -0.82 -8.87 3.80
N ALA A 15 -0.04 -9.71 3.11
CA ALA A 15 -0.11 -9.82 1.65
C ALA A 15 -1.53 -10.14 1.13
N LEU A 16 -2.24 -11.05 1.80
CA LEU A 16 -3.60 -11.43 1.44
C LEU A 16 -4.59 -10.28 1.67
N LEU A 17 -4.49 -9.57 2.79
CA LEU A 17 -5.36 -8.43 3.07
C LEU A 17 -5.21 -7.33 2.02
N GLU A 18 -3.98 -7.01 1.62
CA GLU A 18 -3.72 -6.06 0.53
C GLU A 18 -4.40 -6.50 -0.79
N LEU A 19 -4.24 -7.78 -1.17
CA LEU A 19 -4.80 -8.29 -2.41
C LEU A 19 -6.32 -8.43 -2.38
N VAL A 20 -6.91 -8.79 -1.24
CA VAL A 20 -8.37 -8.93 -1.06
C VAL A 20 -9.05 -7.56 -1.02
N ASN A 21 -8.36 -6.53 -0.51
CA ASN A 21 -8.89 -5.16 -0.52
C ASN A 21 -9.18 -4.67 -1.94
N ILE A 22 -8.42 -5.09 -2.96
CA ILE A 22 -8.65 -4.66 -4.35
C ILE A 22 -10.04 -5.07 -4.86
N PRO A 23 -10.40 -6.36 -4.97
CA PRO A 23 -11.73 -6.76 -5.44
C PRO A 23 -12.84 -6.35 -4.49
N LEU A 24 -12.59 -6.28 -3.18
CA LEU A 24 -13.55 -5.77 -2.21
C LEU A 24 -13.93 -4.31 -2.52
N TRP A 25 -12.94 -3.43 -2.64
CA TRP A 25 -13.18 -2.02 -2.95
C TRP A 25 -13.71 -1.82 -4.36
N ALA A 26 -13.32 -2.67 -5.34
CA ALA A 26 -13.92 -2.65 -6.67
C ALA A 26 -15.43 -2.95 -6.60
N TRP A 27 -15.80 -4.03 -5.90
CA TRP A 27 -17.20 -4.43 -5.75
C TRP A 27 -18.03 -3.41 -4.96
N VAL A 28 -17.49 -2.89 -3.85
CA VAL A 28 -18.17 -1.84 -3.07
C VAL A 28 -18.40 -0.60 -3.93
N THR A 29 -17.38 -0.15 -4.66
CA THR A 29 -17.45 1.12 -5.42
C THR A 29 -18.31 1.00 -6.66
N PHE A 30 -18.01 0.03 -7.52
CA PHE A 30 -18.64 -0.08 -8.85
C PHE A 30 -19.86 -1.00 -8.87
N GLY A 31 -20.03 -1.85 -7.85
CA GLY A 31 -21.18 -2.76 -7.74
C GLY A 31 -22.23 -2.28 -6.74
N VAL A 32 -21.83 -1.95 -5.51
CA VAL A 32 -22.77 -1.56 -4.44
C VAL A 32 -23.14 -0.08 -4.51
N LEU A 33 -22.14 0.79 -4.66
CA LEU A 33 -22.35 2.25 -4.72
C LEU A 33 -22.68 2.75 -6.13
N ASP A 34 -22.69 1.85 -7.12
CA ASP A 34 -22.98 2.14 -8.54
C ASP A 34 -22.22 3.37 -9.08
N VAL A 35 -20.97 3.53 -8.65
CA VAL A 35 -20.12 4.62 -9.13
C VAL A 35 -19.82 4.39 -10.60
N ALA A 36 -20.12 5.39 -11.45
CA ALA A 36 -19.85 5.29 -12.87
C ALA A 36 -18.35 5.06 -13.16
N GLY A 37 -18.04 4.16 -14.11
CA GLY A 37 -16.69 3.85 -14.60
C GLY A 37 -16.06 4.97 -15.46
N THR A 38 -16.15 6.22 -15.01
CA THR A 38 -15.51 7.36 -15.67
C THR A 38 -13.99 7.27 -15.58
N VAL A 39 -13.29 7.93 -16.52
CA VAL A 39 -11.81 7.94 -16.53
C VAL A 39 -11.22 8.38 -15.17
N PRO A 40 -11.69 9.46 -14.51
CA PRO A 40 -11.17 9.81 -13.19
C PRO A 40 -11.36 8.73 -12.12
N ASN A 41 -12.54 8.09 -12.07
CA ASN A 41 -12.81 7.02 -11.10
C ASN A 41 -11.91 5.81 -11.32
N LEU A 42 -11.76 5.39 -12.58
CA LEU A 42 -10.91 4.27 -12.95
C LEU A 42 -9.43 4.56 -12.68
N VAL A 43 -8.95 5.76 -12.99
CA VAL A 43 -7.55 6.17 -12.73
C VAL A 43 -7.26 6.20 -11.24
N GLY A 44 -8.13 6.81 -10.43
CA GLY A 44 -7.98 6.84 -8.97
C GLY A 44 -7.92 5.42 -8.39
N PHE A 45 -8.88 4.58 -8.77
CA PHE A 45 -8.93 3.19 -8.31
C PHE A 45 -7.72 2.38 -8.78
N ALA A 46 -7.27 2.56 -10.02
CA ALA A 46 -6.11 1.86 -10.56
C ALA A 46 -4.81 2.22 -9.80
N LEU A 47 -4.63 3.49 -9.43
CA LEU A 47 -3.50 3.90 -8.60
C LEU A 47 -3.57 3.26 -7.21
N PHE A 48 -4.74 3.26 -6.58
CA PHE A 48 -4.93 2.58 -5.30
C PHE A 48 -4.58 1.09 -5.39
N ALA A 49 -5.13 0.38 -6.38
CA ALA A 49 -4.85 -1.03 -6.61
C ALA A 49 -3.36 -1.30 -6.89
N LEU A 50 -2.70 -0.44 -7.69
CA LEU A 50 -1.26 -0.53 -7.96
C LEU A 50 -0.43 -0.50 -6.67
N LEU A 51 -0.74 0.40 -5.75
CA LEU A 51 0.01 0.53 -4.50
C LEU A 51 -0.24 -0.66 -3.56
N LEU A 52 -1.48 -1.18 -3.49
CA LEU A 52 -1.77 -2.40 -2.73
C LEU A 52 -1.02 -3.62 -3.31
N VAL A 53 -0.94 -3.74 -4.64
CA VAL A 53 -0.15 -4.81 -5.30
C VAL A 53 1.33 -4.68 -4.94
N GLN A 54 1.89 -3.45 -4.93
CA GLN A 54 3.28 -3.23 -4.50
C GLN A 54 3.48 -3.61 -3.02
N GLY A 55 2.53 -3.27 -2.15
CA GLY A 55 2.52 -3.66 -0.75
C GLY A 55 2.49 -5.18 -0.56
N ALA A 56 1.58 -5.87 -1.24
CA ALA A 56 1.49 -7.32 -1.26
C ALA A 56 2.79 -7.97 -1.77
N ALA A 57 3.33 -7.46 -2.88
CA ALA A 57 4.60 -7.94 -3.44
C ALA A 57 5.75 -7.80 -2.44
N TYR A 58 5.79 -6.70 -1.68
CA TYR A 58 6.78 -6.51 -0.62
C TYR A 58 6.66 -7.56 0.49
N TRP A 59 5.44 -7.81 0.99
CA TRP A 59 5.22 -8.82 2.03
C TRP A 59 5.55 -10.24 1.54
N LEU A 60 5.24 -10.56 0.29
CA LEU A 60 5.63 -11.82 -0.36
C LEU A 60 7.16 -11.93 -0.54
N ALA A 61 7.84 -10.83 -0.90
CA ALA A 61 9.30 -10.80 -0.96
C ALA A 61 9.91 -11.04 0.43
N LYS A 62 9.34 -10.44 1.49
CA LYS A 62 9.74 -10.67 2.88
C LYS A 62 9.57 -12.13 3.32
N LEU A 63 8.54 -12.83 2.83
CA LEU A 63 8.35 -14.27 3.09
C LEU A 63 9.40 -15.17 2.43
N ARG A 64 9.92 -14.74 1.28
CA ARG A 64 10.98 -15.43 0.52
C ARG A 64 12.38 -15.05 0.98
N GLN A 65 12.50 -14.08 1.89
CA GLN A 65 13.77 -13.65 2.45
C GLN A 65 14.41 -14.77 3.29
N THR A 66 15.58 -15.25 2.85
CA THR A 66 16.38 -16.28 3.55
C THR A 66 17.61 -15.71 4.27
N GLY A 67 17.95 -14.44 4.03
CA GLY A 67 19.08 -13.73 4.64
C GLY A 67 18.75 -12.27 4.99
N ARG A 68 19.74 -11.38 4.95
CA ARG A 68 19.54 -9.95 5.29
C ARG A 68 18.88 -9.14 4.18
N THR A 69 18.88 -9.64 2.95
CA THR A 69 18.41 -8.93 1.76
C THR A 69 17.01 -9.37 1.33
N VAL A 70 16.12 -8.40 1.10
CA VAL A 70 14.80 -8.66 0.51
C VAL A 70 14.94 -8.84 -1.01
N PRO A 71 14.40 -9.93 -1.60
CA PRO A 71 14.46 -10.13 -3.04
C PRO A 71 13.67 -9.03 -3.78
N GLY A 72 14.17 -8.62 -4.95
CA GLY A 72 13.48 -7.60 -5.76
C GLY A 72 13.63 -6.16 -5.24
N LEU A 73 14.55 -5.87 -4.31
CA LEU A 73 14.73 -4.51 -3.77
C LEU A 73 14.96 -3.43 -4.86
N ARG A 74 15.58 -3.80 -6.00
CA ARG A 74 15.75 -2.91 -7.15
C ARG A 74 14.41 -2.45 -7.75
N PHE A 75 13.42 -3.34 -7.82
CA PHE A 75 12.07 -2.98 -8.26
C PHE A 75 11.45 -1.95 -7.32
N PHE A 76 11.54 -2.16 -6.00
CA PHE A 76 11.01 -1.19 -5.04
C PHE A 76 11.77 0.14 -5.06
N ARG A 77 13.08 0.15 -5.34
CA ARG A 77 13.82 1.41 -5.56
C ARG A 77 13.30 2.16 -6.78
N ALA A 78 13.07 1.48 -7.89
CA ALA A 78 12.48 2.08 -9.08
C ALA A 78 11.05 2.57 -8.82
N ALA A 79 10.21 1.76 -8.17
CA ALA A 79 8.85 2.14 -7.80
C ALA A 79 8.83 3.38 -6.89
N ARG A 80 9.75 3.50 -5.93
CA ARG A 80 9.90 4.70 -5.09
C ARG A 80 10.14 5.97 -5.90
N LEU A 81 10.85 5.86 -7.02
CA LEU A 81 11.16 7.00 -7.90
C LEU A 81 10.01 7.30 -8.87
N VAL A 82 9.36 6.27 -9.42
CA VAL A 82 8.32 6.41 -10.46
C VAL A 82 6.95 6.74 -9.88
N ASN A 83 6.60 6.17 -8.73
CA ASN A 83 5.28 6.34 -8.12
C ASN A 83 4.89 7.81 -7.90
N PRO A 84 5.76 8.72 -7.40
CA PRO A 84 5.39 10.13 -7.22
C PRO A 84 4.88 10.79 -8.51
N ALA A 85 5.51 10.52 -9.65
CA ALA A 85 5.08 11.06 -10.93
C ALA A 85 3.70 10.51 -11.33
N LEU A 86 3.47 9.21 -11.17
CA LEU A 86 2.17 8.58 -11.44
C LEU A 86 1.06 9.12 -10.52
N LEU A 87 1.38 9.32 -9.23
CA LEU A 87 0.44 9.83 -8.24
C LEU A 87 0.07 11.29 -8.52
N VAL A 88 1.04 12.14 -8.86
CA VAL A 88 0.77 13.52 -9.27
C VAL A 88 -0.10 13.55 -10.53
N ALA A 89 0.23 12.75 -11.54
CA ALA A 89 -0.58 12.65 -12.76
C ALA A 89 -2.03 12.21 -12.46
N GLY A 90 -2.23 11.18 -11.63
CA GLY A 90 -3.58 10.74 -11.28
C GLY A 90 -4.35 11.73 -10.40
N LEU A 91 -3.65 12.47 -9.52
CA LEU A 91 -4.27 13.57 -8.79
C LEU A 91 -4.74 14.66 -9.74
N LEU A 92 -3.96 15.03 -10.76
CA LEU A 92 -4.37 16.01 -11.76
C LEU A 92 -5.57 15.53 -12.59
N VAL A 93 -5.66 14.23 -12.89
CA VAL A 93 -6.80 13.65 -13.61
C VAL A 93 -8.07 13.60 -12.75
N THR A 94 -7.94 13.49 -11.44
CA THR A 94 -9.07 13.32 -10.51
C THR A 94 -9.53 14.61 -9.84
N ALA A 95 -8.60 15.53 -9.54
CA ALA A 95 -8.87 16.80 -8.89
C ALA A 95 -9.70 17.72 -9.79
N GLY A 96 -10.61 18.48 -9.18
CA GLY A 96 -11.48 19.43 -9.89
C GLY A 96 -12.59 18.78 -10.72
N THR A 97 -12.69 17.45 -10.72
CA THR A 97 -13.81 16.73 -11.34
C THR A 97 -14.94 16.52 -10.33
N ARG A 98 -16.16 16.21 -10.80
CA ARG A 98 -17.27 15.75 -9.94
C ARG A 98 -17.12 14.29 -9.48
N ALA A 99 -16.06 13.61 -9.91
CA ALA A 99 -15.79 12.20 -9.62
C ALA A 99 -15.07 12.05 -8.27
N TRP A 100 -15.77 12.37 -7.19
CA TRP A 100 -15.23 12.31 -5.82
C TRP A 100 -14.66 10.93 -5.43
N PRO A 101 -15.19 9.77 -5.89
CA PRO A 101 -14.59 8.48 -5.56
C PRO A 101 -13.20 8.30 -6.17
N GLY A 102 -12.99 8.76 -7.41
CA GLY A 102 -11.69 8.77 -8.06
C GLY A 102 -10.66 9.58 -7.28
N LEU A 103 -11.03 10.78 -6.84
CA LEU A 103 -10.16 11.61 -5.99
C LEU A 103 -9.87 10.92 -4.64
N PHE A 104 -10.88 10.32 -4.01
CA PHE A 104 -10.73 9.56 -2.77
C PHE A 104 -9.67 8.45 -2.94
N PHE A 105 -9.78 7.62 -3.98
CA PHE A 105 -8.80 6.56 -4.23
C PHE A 105 -7.40 7.10 -4.60
N ALA A 106 -7.32 8.19 -5.35
CA ALA A 106 -6.03 8.83 -5.67
C ALA A 106 -5.32 9.32 -4.39
N VAL A 107 -6.06 9.94 -3.47
CA VAL A 107 -5.53 10.34 -2.16
C VAL A 107 -5.11 9.13 -1.34
N PHE A 108 -5.93 8.07 -1.29
CA PHE A 108 -5.56 6.82 -0.62
C PHE A 108 -4.30 6.18 -1.23
N ALA A 109 -4.12 6.22 -2.55
CA ALA A 109 -2.90 5.75 -3.19
C ALA A 109 -1.66 6.54 -2.74
N VAL A 110 -1.78 7.86 -2.54
CA VAL A 110 -0.70 8.67 -1.96
C VAL A 110 -0.41 8.25 -0.53
N LEU A 111 -1.44 8.03 0.29
CA LEU A 111 -1.27 7.56 1.66
C LEU A 111 -0.59 6.19 1.70
N GLU A 112 -0.97 5.26 0.82
CA GLU A 112 -0.30 3.97 0.70
C GLU A 112 1.14 4.09 0.23
N HIS A 113 1.44 4.99 -0.71
CA HIS A 113 2.80 5.27 -1.12
C HIS A 113 3.66 5.77 0.06
N VAL A 114 3.14 6.72 0.85
CA VAL A 114 3.82 7.19 2.06
C VAL A 114 3.98 6.05 3.07
N ASN A 115 2.90 5.28 3.29
CA ASN A 115 2.85 4.14 4.21
C ASN A 115 3.94 3.10 3.92
N TYR A 116 4.11 2.75 2.64
CA TYR A 116 5.07 1.74 2.20
C TYR A 116 6.47 2.28 2.00
N PHE A 117 6.67 3.45 1.39
CA PHE A 117 8.00 3.90 0.98
C PHE A 117 8.69 4.86 1.97
N HIS A 118 7.97 5.40 2.95
CA HIS A 118 8.49 6.43 3.84
C HIS A 118 8.23 6.12 5.33
N VAL A 119 6.97 6.19 5.74
CA VAL A 119 6.56 6.23 7.15
C VAL A 119 5.42 5.26 7.36
N GLN A 120 5.50 4.41 8.38
CA GLN A 120 4.41 3.48 8.70
C GLN A 120 3.22 4.24 9.29
N LEU A 121 2.13 4.31 8.52
CA LEU A 121 0.85 4.90 8.94
C LEU A 121 -0.10 3.85 9.51
N MET A 122 -0.10 2.64 8.94
CA MET A 122 -0.95 1.55 9.42
C MET A 122 -0.31 0.77 10.57
N HIS A 123 -1.05 0.67 11.69
CA HIS A 123 -0.61 0.04 12.93
C HIS A 123 -1.60 -1.04 13.38
N ASP A 124 -1.25 -2.31 13.16
CA ASP A 124 -2.18 -3.44 13.35
C ASP A 124 -2.22 -3.96 14.78
N THR A 125 -1.32 -3.53 15.67
CA THR A 125 -1.19 -4.10 17.01
C THR A 125 -1.29 -3.05 18.11
N ARG A 126 -1.84 -3.46 19.26
CA ARG A 126 -1.86 -2.61 20.47
C ARG A 126 -0.46 -2.17 20.89
N ALA A 127 0.57 -2.98 20.60
CA ALA A 127 1.96 -2.61 20.83
C ALA A 127 2.43 -1.51 19.87
N ASP A 128 2.10 -1.60 18.59
CA ASP A 128 2.41 -0.55 17.61
C ASP A 128 1.69 0.77 17.94
N LEU A 129 0.41 0.71 18.36
CA LEU A 129 -0.34 1.90 18.80
C LEU A 129 0.25 2.54 20.06
N ARG A 130 0.57 1.73 21.08
CA ARG A 130 1.26 2.23 22.29
C ARG A 130 2.63 2.83 21.99
N ARG A 131 3.32 2.31 20.98
CA ARG A 131 4.60 2.87 20.53
C ARG A 131 4.36 4.20 19.80
N LEU A 132 3.36 4.28 18.92
CA LEU A 132 3.00 5.50 18.19
C LEU A 132 2.71 6.65 19.15
N THR A 133 1.93 6.40 20.21
CA THR A 133 1.60 7.44 21.19
C THR A 133 2.81 7.89 22.02
N ARG A 134 3.81 7.03 22.21
CA ARG A 134 5.01 7.33 23.01
C ARG A 134 6.19 7.89 22.22
N HIS A 135 6.38 7.45 20.97
CA HIS A 135 7.58 7.74 20.17
C HIS A 135 7.27 8.28 18.78
N GLY A 136 5.99 8.47 18.45
CA GLY A 136 5.56 8.94 17.14
C GLY A 136 5.74 7.92 16.01
N LEU A 137 5.59 8.44 14.79
CA LEU A 137 5.68 7.68 13.55
C LEU A 137 7.08 7.10 13.35
N ARG A 138 7.18 5.94 12.69
CA ARG A 138 8.46 5.30 12.35
C ARG A 138 8.61 5.11 10.85
N ARG A 139 9.86 4.94 10.39
CA ARG A 139 10.11 4.47 9.02
C ARG A 139 9.40 3.14 8.77
N SER A 140 8.76 3.05 7.62
CA SER A 140 8.08 1.82 7.18
C SER A 140 9.06 0.64 7.10
N HIS A 141 8.52 -0.57 7.02
CA HIS A 141 9.34 -1.76 6.88
C HIS A 141 10.15 -1.73 5.57
N LEU A 142 9.52 -1.37 4.45
CA LEU A 142 10.18 -1.26 3.15
C LEU A 142 11.17 -0.07 3.11
N ALA A 143 10.84 1.08 3.71
CA ALA A 143 11.77 2.21 3.78
C ALA A 143 13.06 1.86 4.52
N ARG A 144 12.98 1.04 5.58
CA ARG A 144 14.16 0.55 6.30
C ARG A 144 14.98 -0.41 5.45
N ASP A 145 14.34 -1.37 4.79
CA ASP A 145 15.05 -2.32 3.92
C ASP A 145 15.72 -1.61 2.71
N LEU A 146 15.14 -0.51 2.22
CA LEU A 146 15.72 0.28 1.14
C LEU A 146 16.98 1.06 1.57
N ALA A 147 17.10 1.38 2.86
CA ALA A 147 18.19 2.19 3.42
C ALA A 147 19.47 1.39 3.72
N GLY A 148 19.38 0.07 3.83
CA GLY A 148 20.52 -0.82 4.17
C GLY A 148 20.49 -1.33 5.59
#